data_AF-A0A1W9LSN7-F1
#
_entry.id   AF-A0A1W9LSN7-F1
#
_cell.length_a   1.000
_cell.length_b   1.000
_cell.length_c   1.000
_cell.angle_alpha   90.00
_cell.angle_beta   90.00
_cell.angle_gamma   90.00
#
_symmetry.space_group_name_H-M   'P 1'
#
loop_
_entity.id
_entity.type
_entity.pdbx_description
1 polymer ?
#
loop_
_entity_poly.entity_id
_entity_poly.type
_entity_poly.pdbx_seq_one_letter_code
_entity_poly.pdbx_strand_id
1 'polypeptide(L)'
;MALMTMEVQPKKKKKDKPDFELMVQEDNSDDADEQYERIFRILGIAGEEEADVTDEKLQIYFDFLKQHLELPCIVTGIGDYGCFRWEEYYTFGPGNKSEYEKLKKKYASYRDEYELICLGSGGEAEEDFNENDGIFVRTKRIKDNESFVLTLADLEVVDKQSENAQLTDDYAIWFINFR
;
A
#
# COMPACT_ATOMS: atom_id res chain seq x y z
N MET A 1 2.74 75.43 -42.62
CA MET A 1 1.97 74.58 -41.67
C MET A 1 1.91 73.19 -42.25
N ALA A 2 2.63 72.25 -41.67
CA ALA A 2 2.52 70.82 -41.98
C ALA A 2 2.87 70.05 -40.71
N LEU A 3 2.02 69.08 -40.39
CA LEU A 3 1.86 68.42 -39.10
C LEU A 3 3.00 67.47 -38.73
N MET A 4 3.32 67.42 -37.43
CA MET A 4 4.00 66.29 -36.78
C MET A 4 3.13 65.04 -36.90
N THR A 5 3.63 63.99 -37.55
CA THR A 5 3.08 62.63 -37.42
C THR A 5 3.91 61.86 -36.41
N MET A 6 3.26 61.51 -35.29
CA MET A 6 3.82 60.67 -34.23
C MET A 6 3.88 59.20 -34.69
N GLU A 7 5.05 58.59 -34.59
CA GLU A 7 5.22 57.14 -34.80
C GLU A 7 4.60 56.37 -33.63
N VAL A 8 3.59 55.53 -33.93
CA VAL A 8 2.97 54.61 -32.97
C VAL A 8 3.77 53.30 -32.96
N GLN A 9 4.47 53.05 -31.86
CA GLN A 9 5.18 51.80 -31.58
C GLN A 9 4.21 50.60 -31.49
N PRO A 10 4.58 49.39 -31.95
CA PRO A 10 3.68 48.24 -31.95
C PRO A 10 3.49 47.66 -30.53
N LYS A 11 2.22 47.43 -30.18
CA LYS A 11 1.81 46.78 -28.92
C LYS A 11 2.35 45.33 -28.88
N LYS A 12 3.16 45.01 -27.87
CA LYS A 12 3.58 43.63 -27.54
C LYS A 12 2.34 42.78 -27.27
N LYS A 13 2.15 41.71 -28.06
CA LYS A 13 1.14 40.67 -27.82
C LYS A 13 1.42 40.04 -26.45
N LYS A 14 0.40 40.00 -25.59
CA LYS A 14 0.42 39.25 -24.33
C LYS A 14 0.66 37.77 -24.68
N LYS A 15 1.61 37.13 -23.99
CA LYS A 15 1.74 35.68 -24.01
C LYS A 15 0.49 35.12 -23.33
N ASP A 16 -0.32 34.40 -24.11
CA ASP A 16 -1.41 33.61 -23.57
C ASP A 16 -0.82 32.60 -22.57
N LYS A 17 -1.43 32.55 -21.38
CA LYS A 17 -1.10 31.56 -20.35
C LYS A 17 -1.44 30.17 -20.91
N PRO A 18 -0.65 29.13 -20.59
CA PRO A 18 -1.05 27.78 -20.95
C PRO A 18 -2.37 27.49 -20.22
N ASP A 19 -3.34 27.05 -21.00
CA ASP A 19 -4.58 26.47 -20.53
C ASP A 19 -4.20 25.29 -19.64
N PHE A 20 -4.44 25.41 -18.33
CA PHE A 20 -4.33 24.29 -17.42
C PHE A 20 -5.61 23.48 -17.64
N GLU A 21 -5.62 22.78 -18.78
CA GLU A 21 -6.61 21.81 -19.13
C GLU A 21 -6.62 20.80 -17.99
N LEU A 22 -7.72 20.82 -17.24
CA LEU A 22 -7.97 19.95 -16.12
C LEU A 22 -7.93 18.51 -16.69
N MET A 23 -6.82 17.82 -16.49
CA MET A 23 -6.81 16.37 -16.55
C MET A 23 -7.68 15.90 -15.39
N VAL A 24 -8.98 15.80 -15.64
CA VAL A 24 -9.81 14.82 -14.96
C VAL A 24 -9.21 13.50 -15.41
N GLN A 25 -8.36 12.92 -14.56
CA GLN A 25 -8.12 11.49 -14.64
C GLN A 25 -9.51 10.88 -14.51
N GLU A 26 -9.95 10.13 -15.52
CA GLU A 26 -11.12 9.28 -15.38
C GLU A 26 -10.77 8.32 -14.23
N ASP A 27 -11.29 8.60 -13.05
CA ASP A 27 -11.27 7.67 -11.93
C ASP A 27 -11.95 6.39 -12.45
N ASN A 28 -11.20 5.29 -12.51
CA ASN A 28 -11.73 3.95 -12.76
C ASN A 28 -12.62 3.55 -11.57
N SER A 29 -13.84 4.09 -11.51
CA SER A 29 -14.83 3.72 -10.49
C SER A 29 -15.15 2.23 -10.53
N ASP A 30 -15.11 1.64 -11.73
CA ASP A 30 -15.54 0.25 -11.97
C ASP A 30 -14.60 -0.77 -11.31
N ASP A 31 -13.28 -0.52 -11.29
CA ASP A 31 -12.28 -1.44 -10.71
C ASP A 31 -12.37 -1.46 -9.17
N ALA A 32 -12.61 -0.31 -8.55
CA ALA A 32 -12.75 -0.17 -7.10
C ALA A 32 -14.04 -0.85 -6.60
N ASP A 33 -15.15 -0.68 -7.34
CA ASP A 33 -16.42 -1.33 -7.03
C ASP A 33 -16.29 -2.86 -7.09
N GLU A 34 -15.59 -3.41 -8.10
CA GLU A 34 -15.35 -4.85 -8.20
C GLU A 34 -14.50 -5.39 -7.04
N GLN A 35 -13.52 -4.62 -6.57
CA GLN A 35 -12.68 -5.00 -5.43
C GLN A 35 -13.49 -5.08 -4.13
N TYR A 36 -14.31 -4.07 -3.83
CA TYR A 36 -15.17 -4.09 -2.65
C TYR A 36 -16.18 -5.24 -2.68
N GLU A 37 -16.76 -5.54 -3.85
CA GLU A 37 -17.65 -6.70 -4.01
C GLU A 37 -16.97 -8.03 -3.69
N ARG A 38 -15.69 -8.21 -4.06
CA ARG A 38 -14.91 -9.40 -3.65
C ARG A 38 -14.69 -9.45 -2.15
N ILE A 39 -14.27 -8.32 -1.56
CA ILE A 39 -14.03 -8.19 -0.12
C ILE A 39 -15.30 -8.50 0.68
N PHE A 40 -16.42 -7.88 0.33
CA PHE A 40 -17.69 -8.07 1.04
C PHE A 40 -18.21 -9.49 0.91
N ARG A 41 -17.99 -10.14 -0.24
CA ARG A 41 -18.31 -11.55 -0.43
C ARG A 41 -17.48 -12.46 0.48
N ILE A 42 -16.19 -12.19 0.65
CA ILE A 42 -15.32 -12.95 1.58
C ILE A 42 -15.83 -12.79 3.01
N LEU A 43 -16.16 -11.56 3.41
CA LEU A 43 -16.66 -11.22 4.73
C LEU A 43 -18.12 -11.65 4.99
N GLY A 44 -18.87 -11.95 3.93
CA GLY A 44 -20.30 -12.29 4.01
C GLY A 44 -21.19 -11.10 4.39
N ILE A 45 -20.79 -9.87 4.06
CA ILE A 45 -21.51 -8.64 4.39
C ILE A 45 -22.18 -8.02 3.17
N ALA A 46 -23.14 -7.12 3.41
CA ALA A 46 -23.93 -6.50 2.34
C ALA A 46 -23.33 -5.18 1.81
N GLY A 47 -22.38 -4.57 2.53
CA GLY A 47 -21.77 -3.31 2.13
C GLY A 47 -20.86 -2.70 3.21
N GLU A 48 -20.37 -1.50 2.90
CA GLU A 48 -19.37 -0.76 3.70
C GLU A 48 -19.77 -0.48 5.15
N GLU A 49 -21.06 -0.25 5.41
CA GLU A 49 -21.59 0.03 6.76
C GLU A 49 -21.35 -1.12 7.76
N GLU A 50 -21.03 -2.31 7.26
CA GLU A 50 -20.71 -3.49 8.04
C GLU A 50 -19.23 -3.90 7.87
N ALA A 51 -18.38 -3.08 7.24
CA ALA A 51 -17.02 -3.47 6.88
C ALA A 51 -15.97 -3.19 7.97
N ASP A 52 -16.35 -2.56 9.10
CA ASP A 52 -15.46 -2.29 10.24
C ASP A 52 -14.60 -3.52 10.61
N VAL A 53 -13.30 -3.30 10.80
CA VAL A 53 -12.37 -4.34 11.22
C VAL A 53 -12.69 -4.74 12.66
N THR A 54 -13.10 -6.00 12.82
CA THR A 54 -13.32 -6.64 14.13
C THR A 54 -12.59 -7.97 14.18
N ASP A 55 -12.32 -8.49 15.38
CA ASP A 55 -11.72 -9.82 15.56
C ASP A 55 -12.50 -10.92 14.81
N GLU A 56 -13.84 -10.84 14.78
CA GLU A 56 -14.70 -11.79 14.07
C GLU A 56 -14.45 -11.76 12.55
N LYS A 57 -14.37 -10.57 11.95
CA LYS A 57 -14.14 -10.42 10.52
C LYS A 57 -12.69 -10.72 10.14
N LEU A 58 -11.75 -10.36 11.00
CA LEU A 58 -10.34 -10.76 10.85
C LEU A 58 -10.22 -12.29 10.84
N GLN A 59 -10.91 -12.99 11.73
CA GLN A 59 -10.93 -14.45 11.74
C GLN A 59 -11.50 -15.03 10.44
N ILE A 60 -12.63 -14.49 9.94
CA ILE A 60 -13.21 -14.92 8.65
C ILE A 60 -12.20 -14.73 7.51
N TYR A 61 -11.61 -13.55 7.41
CA TYR A 61 -10.66 -13.23 6.35
C TYR A 61 -9.37 -14.06 6.47
N PHE A 62 -8.86 -14.25 7.70
CA PHE A 62 -7.70 -15.08 7.98
C PHE A 62 -7.92 -16.52 7.54
N ASP A 63 -9.06 -17.11 7.90
CA ASP A 63 -9.40 -18.49 7.51
C ASP A 63 -9.58 -18.62 5.99
N PHE A 64 -10.12 -17.59 5.34
CA PHE A 64 -10.21 -17.52 3.88
C PHE A 64 -8.82 -17.52 3.24
N LEU A 65 -7.94 -16.60 3.64
CA LEU A 65 -6.58 -16.49 3.08
C LEU A 65 -5.78 -17.77 3.34
N LYS A 66 -5.95 -18.41 4.49
CA LYS A 66 -5.27 -19.67 4.83
C LYS A 66 -5.62 -20.83 3.89
N GLN A 67 -6.79 -20.79 3.27
CA GLN A 67 -7.25 -21.80 2.31
C GLN A 67 -6.85 -21.48 0.87
N HIS A 68 -6.62 -20.19 0.54
CA HIS A 68 -6.48 -19.74 -0.85
C HIS A 68 -5.09 -19.18 -1.19
N LEU A 69 -4.29 -18.73 -0.21
CA LEU A 69 -2.93 -18.28 -0.48
C LEU A 69 -2.02 -19.46 -0.81
N GLU A 70 -1.34 -19.37 -1.95
CA GLU A 70 -0.28 -20.29 -2.33
C GLU A 70 1.03 -19.89 -1.65
N LEU A 71 1.53 -20.74 -0.75
CA LEU A 71 2.76 -20.50 0.00
C LEU A 71 3.85 -21.52 -0.32
N PRO A 72 5.14 -21.12 -0.32
CA PRO A 72 5.62 -19.75 -0.10
C PRO A 72 5.45 -18.87 -1.34
N CYS A 73 5.33 -17.56 -1.15
CA CYS A 73 5.36 -16.56 -2.22
C CYS A 73 6.31 -15.40 -1.89
N ILE A 74 6.74 -14.64 -2.90
CA ILE A 74 7.67 -13.51 -2.70
C ILE A 74 6.88 -12.24 -2.49
N VAL A 75 7.19 -11.52 -1.40
CA VAL A 75 6.56 -10.26 -1.01
C VAL A 75 7.61 -9.19 -0.74
N THR A 76 7.19 -7.93 -0.85
CA THR A 76 7.96 -6.73 -0.46
C THR A 76 7.03 -5.82 0.35
N GLY A 77 7.56 -4.80 1.02
CA GLY A 77 6.70 -3.80 1.67
C GLY A 77 5.96 -2.95 0.63
N ILE A 78 4.72 -2.57 0.91
CA ILE A 78 3.91 -1.77 -0.03
C ILE A 78 4.52 -0.38 -0.18
N GLY A 79 5.15 -0.13 -1.32
CA GLY A 79 5.86 1.13 -1.57
C GLY A 79 4.94 2.34 -1.72
N ASP A 80 3.71 2.12 -2.20
CA ASP A 80 2.76 3.19 -2.55
C ASP A 80 2.10 3.81 -1.31
N TYR A 81 1.94 3.06 -0.22
CA TYR A 81 1.39 3.55 1.05
C TYR A 81 2.46 4.03 2.04
N GLY A 82 3.75 3.85 1.72
CA GLY A 82 4.86 4.40 2.49
C GLY A 82 5.97 3.40 2.80
N CYS A 83 6.49 3.48 4.02
CA CYS A 83 7.51 2.58 4.53
C CYS A 83 7.04 1.98 5.86
N PHE A 84 7.65 0.91 6.34
CA PHE A 84 7.30 0.37 7.65
C PHE A 84 7.41 1.45 8.73
N ARG A 85 6.59 1.36 9.78
CA ARG A 85 6.47 2.41 10.82
C ARG A 85 7.81 2.88 11.39
N TRP A 86 8.77 1.97 11.59
CA TRP A 86 10.09 2.34 12.11
C TRP A 86 10.93 3.16 11.12
N GLU A 87 10.68 2.99 9.81
CA GLU A 87 11.37 3.69 8.72
C GLU A 87 10.81 5.10 8.50
N GLU A 88 9.59 5.38 8.93
CA GLU A 88 8.90 6.67 8.72
C GLU A 88 9.75 7.86 9.22
N TYR A 89 10.36 7.71 10.40
CA TYR A 89 11.25 8.73 10.99
C TYR A 89 12.45 9.06 10.10
N TYR A 90 12.92 8.10 9.29
CA TYR A 90 14.08 8.25 8.41
C TYR A 90 13.70 8.61 6.97
N THR A 91 12.52 8.19 6.52
CA THR A 91 12.01 8.46 5.17
C THR A 91 11.37 9.85 5.08
N PHE A 92 10.57 10.23 6.07
CA PHE A 92 9.80 11.49 6.08
C PHE A 92 10.20 12.42 7.22
N GLY A 93 10.74 11.87 8.31
CA GLY A 93 11.18 12.63 9.47
C GLY A 93 12.62 13.17 9.37
N PRO A 94 13.15 13.68 10.49
CA PRO A 94 14.51 14.26 10.56
C PRO A 94 15.63 13.19 10.66
N GLY A 95 15.30 11.90 10.49
CA GLY A 95 16.23 10.80 10.71
C GLY A 95 17.48 10.83 9.82
N ASN A 96 18.55 10.24 10.32
CA ASN A 96 19.85 10.25 9.62
C ASN A 96 19.99 9.05 8.67
N LYS A 97 20.40 9.30 7.41
CA LYS A 97 20.62 8.24 6.42
C LYS A 97 21.63 7.17 6.85
N SER A 98 22.72 7.55 7.52
CA SER A 98 23.74 6.58 7.97
C SER A 98 23.22 5.67 9.09
N GLU A 99 22.39 6.21 9.97
CA GLU A 99 21.71 5.43 11.00
C GLU A 99 20.69 4.47 10.37
N TYR A 100 19.88 4.98 9.45
CA TYR A 100 18.93 4.18 8.67
C TYR A 100 19.60 2.97 8.00
N GLU A 101 20.73 3.17 7.31
CA GLU A 101 21.49 2.08 6.68
C GLU A 101 22.05 1.05 7.67
N LYS A 102 22.30 1.43 8.93
CA LYS A 102 22.70 0.47 9.97
C LYS A 102 21.50 -0.32 10.46
N LEU A 103 20.36 0.34 10.65
CA LEU A 103 19.14 -0.28 11.18
C LEU A 103 18.51 -1.27 10.21
N LYS A 104 18.56 -1.02 8.89
CA LYS A 104 18.08 -1.97 7.86
C LYS A 104 18.79 -3.33 7.89
N LYS A 105 19.99 -3.40 8.48
CA LYS A 105 20.69 -4.68 8.66
C LYS A 105 20.15 -5.50 9.82
N LYS A 106 19.33 -4.90 10.68
CA LYS A 106 18.78 -5.51 11.90
C LYS A 106 17.26 -5.65 11.82
N TYR A 107 16.58 -4.69 11.21
CA TYR A 107 15.14 -4.67 11.07
C TYR A 107 14.75 -4.91 9.61
N ALA A 108 13.58 -5.49 9.42
CA ALA A 108 12.94 -5.60 8.12
C ALA A 108 12.79 -4.21 7.49
N SER A 109 13.15 -4.05 6.22
CA SER A 109 12.90 -2.85 5.43
C SER A 109 11.82 -3.12 4.38
N TYR A 110 10.98 -2.13 4.09
CA TYR A 110 9.96 -2.20 3.04
C TYR A 110 10.54 -2.40 1.63
N ARG A 111 11.85 -2.16 1.47
CA ARG A 111 12.58 -2.34 0.21
C ARG A 111 13.27 -3.70 0.06
N ASP A 112 13.24 -4.52 1.09
CA ASP A 112 13.76 -5.87 1.01
C ASP A 112 12.67 -6.80 0.45
N GLU A 113 13.09 -7.89 -0.20
CA GLU A 113 12.19 -8.98 -0.60
C GLU A 113 12.24 -10.10 0.43
N TYR A 114 11.08 -10.70 0.66
CA TYR A 114 10.89 -11.77 1.63
C TYR A 114 10.13 -12.95 1.01
N GLU A 115 10.46 -14.16 1.43
CA GLU A 115 9.56 -15.30 1.30
C GLU A 115 8.50 -15.22 2.40
N LEU A 116 7.22 -15.15 2.05
CA LEU A 116 6.10 -15.31 2.97
C LEU A 116 5.92 -16.81 3.23
N ILE A 117 6.22 -17.24 4.46
CA ILE A 117 6.30 -18.67 4.82
C ILE A 117 4.95 -19.17 5.32
N CYS A 118 4.29 -18.40 6.19
CA CYS A 118 2.99 -18.77 6.75
C CYS A 118 2.18 -17.53 7.17
N LEU A 119 0.87 -17.66 7.06
CA LEU A 119 -0.07 -16.81 7.77
C LEU A 119 -0.04 -17.09 9.26
N GLY A 120 -0.26 -16.05 10.06
CA GLY A 120 -0.12 -16.06 11.50
C GLY A 120 1.32 -15.85 11.94
N SER A 121 1.50 -15.60 13.23
CA SER A 121 2.83 -15.47 13.83
C SER A 121 3.51 -16.84 13.97
N GLY A 122 2.74 -17.93 13.91
CA GLY A 122 3.20 -19.29 14.14
C GLY A 122 3.83 -19.46 15.53
N GLY A 123 3.27 -18.76 16.51
CA GLY A 123 3.70 -18.80 17.91
C GLY A 123 4.86 -17.88 18.27
N GLU A 124 5.28 -16.99 17.36
CA GLU A 124 6.28 -15.96 17.65
C GLU A 124 5.66 -14.68 18.26
N ALA A 125 4.36 -14.47 18.08
CA ALA A 125 3.55 -13.49 18.79
C ALA A 125 2.47 -14.20 19.61
N GLU A 126 1.83 -13.45 20.53
CA GLU A 126 0.74 -14.00 21.37
C GLU A 126 -0.49 -14.40 20.53
N GLU A 127 -0.71 -13.70 19.42
CA GLU A 127 -1.88 -13.84 18.55
C GLU A 127 -1.44 -13.91 17.07
N ASP A 128 -2.29 -14.48 16.21
CA ASP A 128 -2.05 -14.56 14.76
C ASP A 128 -2.57 -13.31 14.02
N PHE A 129 -3.44 -12.53 14.65
CA PHE A 129 -3.94 -11.25 14.17
C PHE A 129 -4.48 -10.42 15.35
N ASN A 130 -4.67 -9.11 15.16
CA ASN A 130 -5.46 -8.27 16.06
C ASN A 130 -6.06 -7.06 15.31
N GLU A 131 -7.07 -6.40 15.87
CA GLU A 131 -7.76 -5.25 15.25
C GLU A 131 -6.83 -4.06 14.93
N ASN A 132 -5.77 -3.86 15.71
CA ASN A 132 -4.88 -2.69 15.54
C ASN A 132 -3.82 -2.88 14.47
N ASP A 133 -3.33 -4.10 14.26
CA ASP A 133 -2.19 -4.38 13.36
C ASP A 133 -2.56 -5.31 12.20
N GLY A 134 -3.69 -5.99 12.29
CA GLY A 134 -4.19 -6.91 11.27
C GLY A 134 -3.58 -8.29 11.41
N ILE A 135 -3.49 -9.00 10.28
CA ILE A 135 -2.97 -10.37 10.22
C ILE A 135 -1.45 -10.34 10.25
N PHE A 136 -0.86 -11.06 11.20
CA PHE A 136 0.57 -11.29 11.23
C PHE A 136 0.96 -12.38 10.24
N VAL A 137 2.18 -12.28 9.71
CA VAL A 137 2.78 -13.26 8.83
C VAL A 137 4.22 -13.49 9.20
N ARG A 138 4.67 -14.73 9.07
CA ARG A 138 6.09 -15.05 9.15
C ARG A 138 6.71 -14.91 7.78
N THR A 139 7.77 -14.12 7.72
CA THR A 139 8.54 -13.92 6.52
C THR A 139 10.01 -14.25 6.74
N LYS A 140 10.72 -14.46 5.65
CA LYS A 140 12.15 -14.67 5.66
C LYS A 140 12.80 -13.85 4.56
N ARG A 141 13.66 -12.92 4.95
CA ARG A 141 14.34 -12.02 4.02
C ARG A 141 15.26 -12.82 3.10
N ILE A 142 15.11 -12.64 1.80
CA ILE A 142 15.83 -13.43 0.79
C ILE A 142 17.35 -13.23 0.89
N LYS A 143 17.77 -11.99 1.15
CA LYS A 143 19.18 -11.58 1.10
C LYS A 143 20.08 -12.30 2.12
N ASP A 144 19.59 -12.51 3.34
CA ASP A 144 20.39 -13.01 4.46
C ASP A 144 19.69 -14.09 5.30
N ASN A 145 18.50 -14.52 4.87
CA ASN A 145 17.71 -15.58 5.51
C ASN A 145 17.23 -15.23 6.94
N GLU A 146 17.27 -13.97 7.35
CA GLU A 146 16.70 -13.54 8.63
C GLU A 146 15.17 -13.63 8.61
N SER A 147 14.59 -14.10 9.71
CA SER A 147 13.14 -14.25 9.87
C SER A 147 12.53 -13.06 10.61
N PHE A 148 11.33 -12.69 10.19
CA PHE A 148 10.57 -11.58 10.77
C PHE A 148 9.10 -11.98 10.90
N VAL A 149 8.43 -11.39 11.89
CA VAL A 149 6.97 -11.31 11.94
C VAL A 149 6.59 -9.92 11.45
N LEU A 150 5.86 -9.87 10.34
CA LEU A 150 5.36 -8.63 9.73
C LEU A 150 3.83 -8.66 9.69
N THR A 151 3.20 -7.54 9.36
CA THR A 151 1.77 -7.47 9.11
C THR A 151 1.52 -7.67 7.62
N LEU A 152 0.48 -8.43 7.28
CA LEU A 152 0.12 -8.67 5.88
C LEU A 152 -0.32 -7.39 5.18
N ALA A 153 -0.94 -6.47 5.92
CA ALA A 153 -1.40 -5.17 5.40
C ALA A 153 -0.25 -4.25 4.98
N ASP A 154 0.98 -4.49 5.45
CA ASP A 154 2.16 -3.72 5.06
C ASP A 154 2.90 -4.36 3.87
N LEU A 155 2.40 -5.48 3.31
CA LEU A 155 3.09 -6.28 2.31
C LEU A 155 2.31 -6.40 0.99
N GLU A 156 3.04 -6.40 -0.11
CA GLU A 156 2.51 -6.73 -1.44
C GLU A 156 3.29 -7.87 -2.08
N VAL A 157 2.58 -8.69 -2.86
CA VAL A 157 3.21 -9.76 -3.64
C VAL A 157 3.99 -9.15 -4.81
N VAL A 158 5.20 -9.67 -5.04
CA VAL A 158 6.09 -9.21 -6.12
C VAL A 158 5.58 -9.68 -7.49
N ASP A 159 5.07 -10.91 -7.58
CA ASP A 159 4.42 -11.41 -8.80
C ASP A 159 2.97 -10.91 -8.91
N LYS A 160 2.80 -9.77 -9.59
CA LYS A 160 1.50 -9.12 -9.80
C LYS A 160 0.51 -9.90 -10.67
N GLN A 161 0.95 -10.98 -11.33
CA GLN A 161 0.06 -11.82 -12.14
C GLN A 161 -0.46 -13.04 -11.36
N SER A 162 0.04 -13.27 -10.14
CA SER A 162 -0.41 -14.36 -9.28
C SER A 162 -1.77 -14.07 -8.64
N GLU A 163 -2.55 -15.11 -8.35
CA GLU A 163 -3.79 -14.98 -7.58
C GLU A 163 -3.54 -14.39 -6.18
N ASN A 164 -2.38 -14.72 -5.60
CA ASN A 164 -1.94 -14.14 -4.33
C ASN A 164 -1.91 -12.61 -4.37
N ALA A 165 -1.51 -11.98 -5.49
CA ALA A 165 -1.45 -10.53 -5.57
C ALA A 165 -2.82 -9.90 -5.31
N GLN A 166 -3.88 -10.41 -5.94
CA GLN A 166 -5.25 -9.94 -5.71
C GLN A 166 -5.70 -10.24 -4.27
N LEU A 167 -5.44 -11.45 -3.76
CA LEU A 167 -5.86 -11.85 -2.42
C LEU A 167 -5.25 -10.97 -1.31
N THR A 168 -3.95 -10.66 -1.43
CA THR A 168 -3.27 -9.80 -0.45
C THR A 168 -3.66 -8.34 -0.60
N ASP A 169 -3.90 -7.89 -1.83
CA ASP A 169 -4.33 -6.51 -2.10
C ASP A 169 -5.75 -6.26 -1.57
N ASP A 170 -6.70 -7.14 -1.89
CA ASP A 170 -8.08 -7.08 -1.38
C ASP A 170 -8.09 -7.05 0.17
N TYR A 171 -7.23 -7.82 0.83
CA TYR A 171 -7.08 -7.79 2.28
C TYR A 171 -6.51 -6.45 2.78
N ALA A 172 -5.43 -5.95 2.18
CA ALA A 172 -4.79 -4.71 2.59
C ALA A 172 -5.74 -3.51 2.42
N ILE A 173 -6.46 -3.45 1.30
CA ILE A 173 -7.46 -2.41 1.01
C ILE A 173 -8.58 -2.43 2.04
N TRP A 174 -9.14 -3.60 2.35
CA TRP A 174 -10.14 -3.72 3.40
C TRP A 174 -9.61 -3.25 4.75
N PHE A 175 -8.47 -3.80 5.20
CA PHE A 175 -7.94 -3.52 6.51
C PHE A 175 -7.56 -2.04 6.69
N ILE A 176 -6.99 -1.39 5.68
CA ILE A 176 -6.57 0.02 5.78
C ILE A 176 -7.76 0.97 5.80
N ASN A 177 -8.82 0.70 5.04
CA ASN A 177 -9.94 1.63 4.89
C ASN A 177 -11.00 1.52 6.01
N PHE A 178 -11.12 0.37 6.67
CA PHE A 178 -12.17 0.12 7.67
C PHE A 178 -11.65 -0.15 9.09
N ARG A 179 -10.39 0.18 9.35
CA ARG A 179 -9.70 0.11 10.65
C ARG A 179 -9.91 1.34 11.52
#